data_AF-A0A9P0Z3C9-F1
#
_entry.id   AF-A0A9P0Z3C9-F1
#
_cell.length_a   1.000
_cell.length_b   1.000
_cell.length_c   1.000
_cell.angle_alpha   90.00
_cell.angle_beta   90.00
_cell.angle_gamma   90.00
#
_symmetry.space_group_name_H-M   'P 1'
#
loop_
_entity.id
_entity.type
_entity.pdbx_description
1 polymer ?
#
loop_
_entity_poly.entity_id
_entity_poly.type
_entity_poly.pdbx_seq_one_letter_code
_entity_poly.pdbx_strand_id
1 'polypeptide(L)'
;MYRNWQEDKIQKINKKQEEIDNKIEVADALAIKLQQRYNYSVSAMKATSQHLSGVHSLQVELGELKGRLTELISNCDALCKRIDEEGPEVLRSSVKPFTAASENLVDAHLSASSLQTDTNYGP
;
A
#
# COMPACT_ATOMS: atom_id res chain seq x y z
N MET A 1 -12.71 -28.47 -71.09
CA MET A 1 -11.38 -27.99 -70.63
C MET A 1 -11.45 -26.60 -69.97
N TYR A 2 -11.97 -25.57 -70.65
CA TYR A 2 -12.13 -24.21 -70.06
C TYR A 2 -13.09 -24.14 -68.86
N ARG A 3 -14.24 -24.83 -68.91
CA ARG A 3 -15.21 -24.90 -67.79
C ARG A 3 -14.59 -25.50 -66.52
N ASN A 4 -13.83 -26.60 -66.65
CA ASN A 4 -13.16 -27.23 -65.50
C ASN A 4 -12.08 -26.32 -64.90
N TRP A 5 -11.38 -25.56 -65.74
CA TRP A 5 -10.42 -24.57 -65.26
C TRP A 5 -11.12 -23.43 -64.51
N GLN A 6 -12.28 -22.95 -64.99
CA GLN A 6 -13.07 -21.94 -64.26
C GLN A 6 -13.57 -22.47 -62.91
N GLU A 7 -14.06 -23.71 -62.87
CA GLU A 7 -14.52 -24.35 -61.63
C GLU A 7 -13.39 -24.48 -60.60
N ASP A 8 -12.21 -24.97 -61.01
CA ASP A 8 -11.03 -25.06 -60.12
C ASP A 8 -10.59 -23.68 -59.59
N LYS A 9 -10.72 -22.63 -60.40
CA LYS A 9 -10.44 -21.24 -59.96
C LYS A 9 -11.45 -20.76 -58.93
N ILE A 10 -12.75 -21.01 -59.16
CA ILE A 10 -13.82 -20.64 -58.22
C ILE A 10 -13.62 -21.36 -56.88
N GLN A 11 -13.33 -22.66 -56.90
CA GLN A 11 -13.09 -23.42 -55.66
C GLN A 11 -11.88 -22.89 -54.87
N LYS A 12 -10.78 -22.54 -55.55
CA LYS A 12 -9.61 -21.94 -54.91
C LYS A 12 -9.91 -20.58 -54.30
N ILE A 13 -10.74 -19.77 -54.96
CA ILE A 13 -11.17 -18.47 -54.43
C ILE A 13 -12.04 -18.68 -53.19
N ASN A 14 -13.05 -19.55 -53.26
CA ASN A 14 -13.96 -19.83 -52.15
C ASN A 14 -13.22 -20.34 -50.92
N LYS A 15 -12.29 -21.28 -51.10
CA LYS A 15 -11.46 -21.79 -49.99
C LYS A 15 -10.63 -20.68 -49.34
N LYS A 16 -10.02 -19.80 -50.14
CA LYS A 16 -9.26 -18.67 -49.61
C LYS A 16 -10.16 -17.67 -48.87
N GLN A 17 -11.36 -17.43 -49.38
CA GLN A 17 -12.33 -16.55 -48.73
C GLN A 17 -12.74 -17.11 -47.36
N GLU A 18 -13.05 -18.40 -47.28
CA GLU A 18 -13.39 -19.08 -46.03
C GLU A 18 -12.21 -19.02 -45.02
N GLU A 19 -10.98 -19.24 -45.47
CA GLU A 19 -9.80 -19.10 -44.61
C GLU A 19 -9.59 -17.66 -44.11
N ILE A 20 -9.96 -16.65 -44.90
CA ILE A 20 -9.91 -15.24 -44.51
C ILE A 20 -11.01 -14.92 -43.50
N ASP A 21 -12.24 -15.35 -43.76
CA ASP A 21 -13.40 -15.09 -42.89
C ASP A 21 -13.17 -15.71 -41.50
N ASN A 22 -12.70 -16.95 -41.43
CA ASN A 22 -12.33 -17.59 -40.16
C ASN A 22 -11.25 -16.82 -39.38
N LYS A 23 -10.27 -16.24 -40.07
CA LYS A 23 -9.22 -15.42 -39.42
C LYS A 23 -9.77 -14.10 -38.90
N ILE A 24 -10.71 -13.49 -39.62
CA ILE A 24 -11.39 -12.26 -39.19
C ILE A 24 -12.18 -12.53 -37.91
N GLU A 25 -12.99 -13.60 -37.88
CA GLU A 25 -13.77 -13.97 -36.69
C GLU A 25 -12.88 -14.20 -35.46
N VAL A 26 -11.76 -14.90 -35.63
CA VAL A 26 -10.80 -15.11 -34.53
C VAL A 26 -10.16 -13.79 -34.10
N ALA A 27 -9.78 -12.93 -35.05
CA ALA A 27 -9.20 -11.62 -34.75
C ALA A 27 -10.17 -10.73 -33.96
N ASP A 28 -11.45 -10.69 -34.35
CA ASP A 28 -12.49 -9.92 -33.68
C ASP A 28 -12.74 -10.45 -32.25
N ALA A 29 -12.82 -11.77 -32.09
CA ALA A 29 -12.96 -12.39 -30.77
C ALA A 29 -11.76 -12.07 -29.85
N LEU A 30 -10.55 -12.06 -30.40
CA LEU A 30 -9.35 -11.68 -29.66
C LEU A 30 -9.32 -10.19 -29.31
N ALA A 31 -9.74 -9.32 -30.24
CA ALA A 31 -9.80 -7.88 -30.01
C ALA A 31 -10.76 -7.53 -28.86
N ILE A 32 -11.95 -8.15 -28.82
CA ILE A 32 -12.91 -7.97 -27.73
C ILE A 32 -12.31 -8.43 -26.39
N LYS A 33 -11.70 -9.62 -26.35
CA LYS A 33 -11.06 -10.14 -25.12
C LYS A 33 -9.91 -9.25 -24.64
N LEU A 34 -9.14 -8.69 -25.57
CA LEU A 34 -8.05 -7.77 -25.24
C LEU A 34 -8.60 -6.46 -24.67
N GLN A 35 -9.64 -5.90 -25.29
CA GLN A 35 -10.30 -4.69 -24.81
C GLN A 35 -10.90 -4.87 -23.40
N GLN A 36 -11.55 -6.01 -23.14
CA GLN A 36 -12.08 -6.34 -21.81
C GLN A 36 -10.97 -6.39 -20.76
N ARG A 37 -9.87 -7.09 -21.04
CA ARG A 37 -8.71 -7.15 -20.15
C ARG A 37 -8.09 -5.78 -19.90
N TYR A 38 -7.95 -4.98 -20.95
CA TYR A 38 -7.43 -3.61 -20.84
C TYR A 38 -8.31 -2.75 -19.93
N ASN A 39 -9.63 -2.74 -20.14
CA ASN A 39 -10.56 -1.96 -19.33
C ASN A 39 -10.55 -2.39 -17.86
N TYR A 40 -10.47 -3.70 -17.59
CA TYR A 40 -10.30 -4.22 -16.24
C TYR A 40 -9.01 -3.72 -15.60
N SER A 41 -7.88 -3.83 -16.31
CA SER A 41 -6.57 -3.36 -15.84
C SER A 41 -6.59 -1.88 -15.49
N VAL A 42 -7.17 -1.04 -16.36
CA VAL A 42 -7.31 0.40 -16.13
C VAL A 42 -8.14 0.68 -14.88
N SER A 43 -9.26 -0.03 -14.70
CA SER A 43 -10.12 0.13 -13.53
C SER A 43 -9.41 -0.26 -12.23
N ALA A 44 -8.68 -1.39 -12.25
CA ALA A 44 -7.89 -1.84 -11.11
C ALA A 44 -6.78 -0.84 -10.76
N MET A 45 -6.04 -0.35 -11.76
CA MET A 45 -5.00 0.66 -11.57
C MET A 45 -5.56 1.96 -10.98
N LYS A 46 -6.74 2.40 -11.44
CA LYS A 46 -7.42 3.58 -10.90
C LYS A 46 -7.77 3.40 -9.42
N ALA A 47 -8.32 2.24 -9.06
CA ALA A 47 -8.62 1.93 -7.66
C ALA A 47 -7.35 1.92 -6.81
N THR A 48 -6.29 1.24 -7.24
CA THR A 48 -4.99 1.24 -6.54
C THR A 48 -4.43 2.65 -6.37
N SER A 49 -4.50 3.49 -7.41
CA SER A 49 -4.05 4.89 -7.34
C SER A 49 -4.84 5.69 -6.29
N GLN A 50 -6.15 5.48 -6.19
CA GLN A 50 -6.98 6.14 -5.17
C GLN A 50 -6.61 5.68 -3.76
N HIS A 51 -6.41 4.38 -3.55
CA HIS A 51 -5.96 3.85 -2.26
C HIS A 51 -4.58 4.41 -1.87
N LEU A 52 -3.63 4.46 -2.80
CA LEU A 52 -2.31 5.04 -2.54
C LEU A 52 -2.38 6.53 -2.21
N SER A 53 -3.26 7.28 -2.88
CA SER A 53 -3.51 8.69 -2.54
C SER A 53 -4.05 8.84 -1.12
N GLY A 54 -4.93 7.94 -0.67
CA GLY A 54 -5.43 7.93 0.70
C GLY A 54 -4.33 7.63 1.73
N VAL A 55 -3.47 6.63 1.44
CA VAL A 55 -2.30 6.32 2.28
C VAL A 55 -1.34 7.51 2.38
N HIS A 56 -1.10 8.20 1.28
CA HIS A 56 -0.23 9.39 1.28
C HIS A 56 -0.80 10.51 2.16
N SER A 57 -2.11 10.80 2.07
CA SER A 57 -2.78 11.77 2.94
C SER A 57 -2.62 11.42 4.42
N LEU A 58 -2.90 10.16 4.78
CA LEU A 58 -2.75 9.68 6.15
C LEU A 58 -1.31 9.77 6.65
N GLN A 59 -0.33 9.48 5.80
CA GLN A 59 1.08 9.61 6.13
C GLN A 59 1.46 11.06 6.48
N VAL A 60 0.92 12.04 5.74
CA VAL A 60 1.14 13.47 6.01
C VAL A 60 0.50 13.88 7.33
N GLU A 61 -0.76 13.52 7.57
CA GLU A 61 -1.47 13.83 8.82
C GLU A 61 -0.78 13.20 10.05
N LEU A 62 -0.31 11.96 9.92
CA LEU A 62 0.45 11.29 10.97
C LEU A 62 1.78 12.00 11.26
N GLY A 63 2.46 12.49 10.22
CA GLY A 63 3.69 13.27 10.36
C GLY A 63 3.45 14.60 11.08
N GLU A 64 2.40 15.32 10.72
CA GLU A 64 2.02 16.57 11.39
C GLU A 64 1.66 16.34 12.86
N LEU A 65 0.84 15.33 13.14
CA LEU A 65 0.44 14.98 14.50
C LEU A 65 1.66 14.60 15.36
N LYS A 66 2.59 13.83 14.81
CA LYS A 66 3.86 13.49 15.47
C LYS A 66 4.68 14.75 15.77
N GLY A 67 4.72 15.71 14.85
CA GLY A 67 5.38 17.00 15.05
C GLY A 67 4.77 17.78 16.21
N ARG A 68 3.45 17.94 16.23
CA ARG A 68 2.71 18.62 17.32
C ARG A 68 2.90 17.94 18.67
N LEU A 69 2.91 16.61 18.71
CA LEU A 69 3.17 15.85 19.93
C LEU A 69 4.60 16.08 20.43
N THR A 70 5.58 16.10 19.53
CA THR A 70 6.99 16.35 19.88
C THR A 70 7.16 17.75 20.45
N GLU A 71 6.52 18.76 19.86
CA GLU A 71 6.51 20.13 20.37
C GLU A 71 5.86 20.21 21.76
N LEU A 72 4.71 19.54 21.96
CA LEU A 72 4.04 19.49 23.25
C LEU A 72 4.92 18.83 24.33
N ILE A 73 5.59 17.71 24.01
CA ILE A 73 6.54 17.05 24.92
C ILE A 73 7.68 18.01 25.27
N SER A 74 8.27 18.69 24.27
CA SER A 74 9.36 19.65 24.51
C SER A 74 8.89 20.83 25.38
N ASN A 75 7.66 21.31 25.21
CA ASN A 75 7.09 22.37 26.03
C ASN A 75 6.87 21.89 27.47
N CYS A 76 6.33 20.68 27.64
CA CYS A 76 6.21 20.05 28.95
C CYS A 76 7.56 19.88 29.63
N ASP A 77 8.60 19.42 28.92
CA ASP A 77 9.96 19.29 29.46
C ASP A 77 10.57 20.64 29.86
N ALA A 78 10.36 21.68 29.05
CA ALA A 78 10.78 23.04 29.39
C ALA A 78 10.05 23.58 30.62
N LEU A 79 8.76 23.24 30.79
CA LEU A 79 8.01 23.54 32.00
C LEU A 79 8.56 22.74 33.20
N CYS A 80 8.87 21.46 33.03
CA CYS A 80 9.47 20.63 34.07
C CYS A 80 10.78 21.25 34.57
N LYS A 81 11.65 21.67 33.64
CA LYS A 81 12.91 22.35 33.95
C LYS A 81 12.71 23.65 34.73
N ARG A 82 11.76 24.50 34.32
CA ARG A 82 11.45 25.73 35.06
C ARG A 82 10.92 25.47 36.47
N ILE A 83 10.11 24.43 36.66
CA ILE A 83 9.63 24.05 38.00
C ILE A 83 10.80 23.57 38.86
N ASP A 84 11.75 22.83 38.29
CA ASP A 84 12.94 22.36 39.01
C ASP A 84 13.84 23.53 39.46
N GLU A 85 14.02 24.54 38.60
CA GLU A 85 14.87 25.71 38.87
C GLU A 85 14.20 26.74 39.81
N GLU A 86 12.93 27.10 39.54
CA GLU A 86 12.26 28.26 40.13
C GLU A 86 10.99 27.90 40.92
N GLY A 87 10.54 26.65 40.86
CA GLY A 87 9.28 26.22 41.46
C GLY A 87 9.31 26.04 42.99
N PRO A 88 8.13 25.84 43.61
CA PRO A 88 8.01 25.48 45.03
C PRO A 88 8.75 24.18 45.37
N GLU A 89 9.36 24.09 46.55
CA GLU A 89 10.14 22.92 47.02
C GLU A 89 9.40 21.58 46.89
N VAL A 90 8.09 21.58 47.17
CA VAL A 90 7.23 20.39 47.07
C VAL A 90 7.13 19.87 45.63
N LEU A 91 7.22 20.75 44.63
CA LEU A 91 7.10 20.38 43.22
C LEU A 91 8.45 19.99 42.62
N ARG A 92 9.57 20.58 43.06
CA ARG A 92 10.93 20.24 42.58
C ARG A 92 11.24 18.75 42.73
N SER A 93 10.83 18.14 43.85
CA SER A 93 11.07 16.71 44.10
C SER A 93 10.16 15.74 43.33
N SER A 94 9.05 16.24 42.75
CA SER A 94 7.99 15.42 42.13
C SER A 94 8.04 15.42 40.61
N VAL A 95 8.55 16.50 40.01
CA VAL A 95 8.50 16.71 38.56
C VAL A 95 9.58 15.91 37.84
N LYS A 96 9.19 15.20 36.78
CA LYS A 96 10.11 14.53 35.84
C LYS A 96 9.79 14.93 34.40
N PRO A 97 10.81 15.21 33.57
CA PRO A 97 10.63 15.39 32.13
C PRO A 97 9.97 14.17 31.48
N PHE A 98 9.09 14.43 30.52
CA PHE A 98 8.34 13.44 29.75
C PHE A 98 9.27 12.63 28.83
N THR A 99 10.32 13.22 28.27
CA THR A 99 11.37 12.48 27.53
C THR A 99 12.08 11.45 28.41
N ALA A 100 12.48 11.83 29.62
CA ALA A 100 13.10 10.92 30.59
C ALA A 100 12.13 9.84 31.09
N ALA A 101 10.83 10.15 31.19
CA ALA A 101 9.80 9.15 31.54
C ALA A 101 9.59 8.12 30.41
N SER A 102 9.74 8.54 29.16
CA SER A 102 9.63 7.66 27.98
C SER A 102 10.73 6.59 27.96
N GLU A 103 11.99 6.95 28.22
CA GLU A 103 13.13 6.01 28.23
C GLU A 103 12.97 4.92 29.30
N ASN A 104 12.53 5.30 30.50
CA ASN A 104 12.26 4.35 31.59
C ASN A 104 11.16 3.32 31.25
N LEU A 105 10.23 3.66 30.36
CA LEU A 105 9.16 2.76 29.93
C LEU A 105 9.67 1.68 28.95
N VAL A 106 10.65 2.04 28.10
CA VAL A 106 11.26 1.10 27.12
C VAL A 106 12.14 0.08 27.84
N ASP A 107 12.92 0.51 28.84
CA ASP A 107 13.76 -0.38 29.65
C ASP A 107 12.94 -1.38 30.49
N ALA A 108 11.77 -0.95 30.99
CA ALA A 108 10.84 -1.82 31.70
C ALA A 108 10.23 -2.91 30.77
N HIS A 109 9.96 -2.58 29.51
CA HIS A 109 9.36 -3.53 28.57
C HIS A 109 10.36 -4.59 28.06
N LEU A 110 11.63 -4.20 27.90
CA LEU A 110 12.74 -5.13 27.58
C LEU A 110 13.02 -6.10 28.73
N SER A 111 12.95 -5.61 29.97
CA SER A 111 13.14 -6.44 31.17
C SER A 111 12.01 -7.47 31.38
N ALA A 112 10.78 -7.15 30.96
CA ALA A 112 9.63 -8.06 31.04
C ALA A 112 9.63 -9.16 29.95
N SER A 113 10.15 -8.87 28.75
CA SER A 113 10.19 -9.86 27.65
C SER A 113 11.26 -10.94 27.86
N SER A 114 12.28 -10.70 28.69
CA SER A 114 13.32 -11.70 28.98
C SER A 114 12.85 -12.86 29.88
N LEU A 115 11.64 -12.81 30.44
CA LEU A 115 11.08 -13.84 31.34
C LEU A 115 10.09 -14.80 30.65
N GLN A 116 9.89 -14.69 29.33
CA GLN A 116 9.00 -15.58 28.57
C GLN A 116 9.69 -16.21 27.36
N THR A 117 10.75 -17.00 27.60
CA THR A 117 11.21 -17.99 26.61
C THR A 117 11.62 -19.27 27.33
N ASP A 118 10.63 -19.97 27.91
CA ASP A 118 10.79 -21.41 28.08
C ASP A 118 9.43 -22.10 28.00
N THR A 119 9.42 -23.19 27.23
CA THR A 119 8.33 -24.17 27.00
C THR A 119 7.29 -23.81 25.91
N ASN A 120 7.57 -24.19 24.67
CA ASN A 120 7.04 -25.46 24.14
C ASN A 120 7.38 -25.65 22.66
N TYR A 121 8.05 -26.76 22.37
CA TYR A 121 8.29 -27.29 21.04
C TYR A 121 7.38 -28.51 20.83
N GLY A 122 6.54 -28.45 19.80
CA GLY A 122 5.94 -29.60 19.08
C GLY A 122 4.60 -30.14 19.59
N PRO A 123 3.93 -31.00 18.78
CA PRO A 123 4.33 -31.51 17.46
C PRO A 123 3.75 -30.75 16.27
#